data_AF-A0A2B8BHI7-F1
#
_entry.id   AF-A0A2B8BHI7-F1
#
_cell.length_a   1.000
_cell.length_b   1.000
_cell.length_c   1.000
_cell.angle_alpha   90.00
_cell.angle_beta   90.00
_cell.angle_gamma   90.00
#
_symmetry.space_group_name_H-M   'P 1'
#
loop_
_entity.id
_entity.type
_entity.pdbx_description
1 polymer ?
#
loop_
_entity_poly.entity_id
_entity_poly.type
_entity_poly.pdbx_seq_one_letter_code
_entity_poly.pdbx_strand_id
1 'polypeptide(L)' 'DAIAEAAFDDQCTGANPRYPLVAEIRQLLIDSYYGRAYVEPAGEHTPAGLTVVGQKTAAE' A
#
# COMPACT_ATOMS: atom_id res chain seq x y z
N ASP A 1 13.16 -4.33 4.96
CA ASP A 1 13.02 -2.90 5.28
C ASP A 1 13.96 -2.04 4.45
N ALA A 2 15.24 -2.42 4.31
CA ALA A 2 16.20 -1.71 3.46
C ALA A 2 15.72 -1.37 2.03
N ILE A 3 15.00 -2.28 1.34
CA ILE A 3 14.45 -1.99 -0.01
C ILE A 3 13.33 -0.94 0.05
N ALA A 4 12.50 -0.95 1.09
CA ALA A 4 11.43 0.02 1.26
C ALA A 4 11.99 1.41 1.61
N GLU A 5 13.03 1.48 2.42
CA GLU A 5 13.77 2.72 2.73
C GLU A 5 14.45 3.27 1.48
N ALA A 6 15.17 2.44 0.72
CA ALA A 6 15.81 2.86 -0.52
C ALA A 6 14.79 3.35 -1.56
N ALA A 7 13.63 2.69 -1.66
CA ALA A 7 12.54 3.14 -2.52
C ALA A 7 11.93 4.47 -2.04
N PHE A 8 11.83 4.68 -0.73
CA PHE A 8 11.36 5.94 -0.16
C PHE A 8 12.31 7.10 -0.47
N ASP A 9 13.62 6.87 -0.39
CA ASP A 9 14.67 7.86 -0.68
C ASP A 9 14.96 8.07 -2.18
N ASP A 10 14.28 7.31 -3.06
CA ASP A 10 14.41 7.50 -4.51
C ASP A 10 13.87 8.88 -4.91
N GLN A 11 14.64 9.59 -5.73
CA GLN A 11 14.25 10.91 -6.24
C GLN A 11 12.92 10.88 -7.00
N CYS A 12 12.52 9.72 -7.53
CA CYS A 12 11.26 9.54 -8.21
C CYS A 12 10.06 9.49 -7.26
N THR A 13 10.26 9.08 -5.99
CA THR A 13 9.16 8.93 -5.01
C THR A 13 8.50 10.27 -4.68
N GLY A 14 9.26 11.38 -4.75
CA GLY A 14 8.71 12.73 -4.58
C GLY A 14 7.71 13.16 -5.65
N ALA A 15 7.70 12.50 -6.81
CA ALA A 15 6.75 12.77 -7.89
C ALA A 15 5.43 11.96 -7.76
N ASN A 16 5.35 11.02 -6.82
CA ASN A 16 4.13 10.24 -6.60
C ASN A 16 3.02 11.17 -6.04
N PRO A 17 1.82 11.22 -6.67
CA PRO A 17 0.72 12.04 -6.17
C PRO A 17 0.29 11.70 -4.74
N ARG A 18 0.55 10.48 -4.26
CA ARG A 18 0.45 10.12 -2.85
C ARG A 18 1.85 9.91 -2.30
N TYR A 19 2.26 10.72 -1.33
CA TYR A 19 3.55 10.53 -0.65
C TYR A 19 3.46 9.33 0.31
N PRO A 20 4.14 8.22 0.03
CA PRO A 20 3.93 6.99 0.78
C PRO A 20 4.78 6.95 2.05
N LEU A 21 4.30 6.26 3.08
CA LEU A 21 5.11 5.88 4.23
C LEU A 21 6.00 4.69 3.88
N VAL A 22 7.18 4.59 4.49
CA VAL A 22 8.08 3.42 4.34
C VAL A 22 7.36 2.10 4.66
N ALA A 23 6.47 2.11 5.66
CA ALA A 23 5.65 0.95 6.02
C ALA A 23 4.66 0.54 4.91
N GLU A 24 4.08 1.50 4.19
CA GLU A 24 3.18 1.25 3.06
C GLU A 24 3.95 0.66 1.87
N ILE A 25 5.13 1.21 1.56
CA ILE A 25 6.01 0.67 0.51
C ILE A 25 6.42 -0.78 0.83
N ARG A 26 6.78 -1.05 2.09
CA ARG A 26 7.11 -2.41 2.54
C ARG A 26 5.95 -3.38 2.29
N GLN A 27 4.74 -3.01 2.71
CA GLN A 27 3.57 -3.88 2.55
C GLN A 27 3.25 -4.10 1.07
N LEU A 28 3.30 -3.04 0.26
CA LEU A 28 3.10 -3.12 -1.19
C LEU A 28 4.12 -4.06 -1.86
N LEU A 29 5.40 -3.99 -1.48
CA LEU A 29 6.45 -4.87 -2.00
C LEU A 29 6.20 -6.34 -1.62
N ILE A 30 5.80 -6.60 -0.37
CA ILE A 30 5.48 -7.95 0.11
C ILE A 30 4.27 -8.53 -0.62
N ASP A 31 3.20 -7.75 -0.79
CA ASP A 31 2.00 -8.20 -1.48
C ASP A 31 2.27 -8.45 -2.96
N SER A 32 3.06 -7.59 -3.61
CA SER A 32 3.50 -7.78 -4.99
C SER A 32 4.30 -9.07 -5.17
N TYR A 33 5.21 -9.39 -4.24
CA TYR A 33 6.01 -10.61 -4.30
C TYR A 33 5.16 -11.89 -4.23
N TYR A 34 4.11 -11.89 -3.40
CA TYR A 34 3.20 -13.03 -3.25
C TYR A 34 1.99 -12.97 -4.19
N GLY A 35 1.90 -11.98 -5.09
CA GLY A 35 0.78 -11.83 -6.02
C GLY A 35 -0.55 -11.46 -5.35
N ARG A 36 -0.53 -10.79 -4.20
CA ARG A 36 -1.71 -10.28 -3.52
C ARG A 36 -1.96 -8.83 -3.92
N ALA A 37 -3.24 -8.44 -4.00
CA ALA A 37 -3.60 -7.04 -4.13
C ALA A 37 -3.28 -6.30 -2.82
N TYR A 38 -2.66 -5.13 -2.91
CA TYR A 38 -2.49 -4.26 -1.75
C TYR A 38 -3.85 -3.78 -1.26
N VAL A 39 -4.09 -3.96 0.04
CA VAL A 39 -5.30 -3.48 0.72
C VAL A 39 -4.84 -2.41 1.71
N GLU A 40 -5.44 -1.23 1.60
CA GLU A 40 -5.18 -0.15 2.56
C GLU A 40 -5.46 -0.66 3.98
N PRO A 41 -4.48 -0.59 4.90
CA PRO A 41 -4.70 -1.01 6.27
C PRO A 41 -5.80 -0.13 6.86
N ALA A 42 -6.78 -0.75 7.51
CA ALA A 42 -7.84 -0.04 8.23
C ALA A 42 -7.24 0.68 9.44
N GLY A 43 -6.73 1.90 9.22
CA GLY A 43 -6.18 2.76 10.25
C GLY A 43 -7.21 3.78 10.77
N GLU A 44 -6.98 4.28 12.00
CA GLU A 44 -7.77 5.26 12.77
C GLU A 44 -8.24 6.51 11.99
N HIS A 45 -7.61 6.81 10.85
CA HIS A 45 -7.88 7.98 10.00
C HIS A 45 -8.91 7.72 8.89
N THR A 46 -9.58 6.56 8.90
CA THR A 46 -10.70 6.31 7.98
C THR A 46 -11.90 7.10 8.48
N PRO A 47 -12.35 8.18 7.81
CA PRO A 47 -13.66 8.74 8.13
C PRO A 47 -14.68 7.63 7.89
N ALA A 48 -15.58 7.41 8.85
CA ALA A 48 -16.46 6.24 8.98
C ALA A 48 -17.40 5.92 7.79
N GLY A 49 -17.18 6.49 6.60
CA GLY A 49 -18.03 6.35 5.41
C GLY A 49 -17.32 5.99 4.10
N LEU A 50 -16.02 5.64 4.08
CA LEU A 50 -15.35 5.21 2.84
C LEU A 50 -14.93 3.73 2.89
N THR A 51 -15.92 2.84 2.92
CA THR A 51 -15.71 1.42 2.59
C THR A 51 -15.47 1.30 1.09
N VAL A 52 -14.25 0.97 0.67
CA VAL A 52 -13.91 0.69 -0.73
C VAL A 52 -14.76 -0.50 -1.21
N VAL A 53 -15.64 -0.24 -2.18
CA VAL A 53 -16.41 -1.28 -2.88
C VAL A 53 -15.44 -2.17 -3.64
N GLY A 54 -15.29 -3.43 -3.22
CA GLY A 54 -14.63 -4.43 -4.05
C GLY A 54 -13.81 -5.50 -3.33
N GLN A 55 -14.38 -6.21 -2.36
CA GLN A 55 -13.90 -7.56 -2.03
C GLN A 55 -14.89 -8.58 -2.60
N LYS A 56 -14.77 -8.88 -3.90
CA LYS A 56 -15.26 -10.15 -4.43
C LYS A 56 -14.19 -11.18 -4.10
N THR A 57 -14.43 -11.98 -3.09
CA THR A 57 -13.71 -13.23 -2.82
C THR A 57 -13.78 -14.10 -4.07
N ALA A 58 -12.67 -14.22 -4.80
CA ALA A 58 -12.52 -15.27 -5.80
C ALA A 58 -12.06 -16.54 -5.09
N ALA A 59 -13.03 -17.25 -4.52
CA ALA A 59 -12.97 -18.68 -4.32
C ALA A 59 -13.96 -19.29 -5.33
N GLU A 60 -13.45 -19.67 -6.50
CA GLU A 60 -13.93 -20.79 -7.32
C GLU A 60 -12.82 -21.20 -8.30
#